data_AF-A0A9D1SXZ1-F1
#
_entry.id   AF-A0A9D1SXZ1-F1
#
_cell.length_a   1.000
_cell.length_b   1.000
_cell.length_c   1.000
_cell.angle_alpha   90.00
_cell.angle_beta   90.00
_cell.angle_gamma   90.00
#
_symmetry.space_group_name_H-M   'P 1'
#
loop_
_entity.id
_entity.type
_entity.pdbx_description
1 polymer ?
#
loop_
_entity_poly.entity_id
_entity_poly.type
_entity_poly.pdbx_seq_one_letter_code
_entity_poly.pdbx_strand_id
1 'polypeptide(L)'
;MLIEIKHDVFYVAERLKEIDFKYFILYNTDKKKYEIHHSGQSDTYCLTVPYDELDARTVNFVNQTRVENRDRLLKELDEENRKRGIYES
;
A
#
# COMPACT_ATOMS: atom_id res chain seq x y z
N MET A 1 12.65 -14.54 -8.09
CA MET A 1 11.44 -15.28 -7.61
C MET A 1 10.75 -14.52 -6.47
N LEU A 2 9.42 -14.63 -6.36
CA LEU A 2 8.64 -14.05 -5.24
C LEU A 2 8.24 -15.14 -4.24
N ILE A 3 8.42 -14.87 -2.94
CA ILE A 3 8.04 -15.77 -1.84
C ILE A 3 7.05 -15.05 -0.93
N GLU A 4 5.88 -15.63 -0.67
CA GLU A 4 4.92 -15.04 0.25
C GLU A 4 5.37 -15.16 1.71
N ILE A 5 5.34 -14.04 2.45
CA ILE A 5 5.62 -13.99 3.88
C ILE A 5 4.31 -13.98 4.64
N LYS A 6 3.97 -15.12 5.24
CA LYS A 6 2.71 -15.30 5.99
C LYS A 6 2.83 -14.92 7.46
N HIS A 7 4.03 -15.07 8.02
CA HIS A 7 4.37 -14.79 9.42
C HIS A 7 5.78 -14.22 9.48
N ASP A 8 6.00 -13.28 10.39
CA ASP A 8 7.28 -12.63 10.65
C ASP A 8 7.42 -12.33 12.15
N VAL A 9 8.66 -12.08 12.59
CA VAL A 9 9.01 -11.91 14.02
C VAL A 9 8.28 -10.74 14.68
N PHE A 10 7.96 -9.70 13.91
CA PHE A 10 7.33 -8.48 14.41
C PHE A 10 5.84 -8.38 14.06
N TYR A 11 5.25 -9.50 13.60
CA TYR A 11 3.84 -9.60 13.22
C TYR A 11 3.40 -8.55 12.20
N VAL A 12 4.30 -8.09 11.33
CA VAL A 12 4.02 -7.09 10.28
C VAL A 12 2.95 -7.60 9.33
N ALA A 13 3.01 -8.87 8.91
CA ALA A 13 2.02 -9.47 8.03
C ALA A 13 0.61 -9.46 8.65
N GLU A 14 0.49 -9.71 9.95
CA GLU A 14 -0.79 -9.67 10.67
C GLU A 14 -1.29 -8.24 10.82
N ARG A 15 -0.41 -7.31 11.23
CA ARG A 15 -0.75 -5.88 11.37
C ARG A 15 -1.17 -5.22 10.07
N LEU A 16 -0.63 -5.64 8.93
CA LEU A 16 -1.12 -5.17 7.63
C LEU A 16 -2.55 -5.68 7.34
N LYS A 17 -2.88 -6.90 7.75
CA LYS A 17 -4.23 -7.46 7.61
C LYS A 17 -5.25 -6.79 8.54
N GLU A 18 -4.81 -6.23 9.67
CA GLU A 18 -5.66 -5.38 10.52
C GLU A 18 -6.09 -4.08 9.81
N ILE A 19 -5.25 -3.54 8.91
CA ILE A 19 -5.61 -2.38 8.07
C ILE A 19 -6.60 -2.82 6.98
N ASP A 20 -6.26 -3.88 6.26
CA ASP A 20 -7.13 -4.52 5.26
C ASP A 20 -6.69 -5.97 5.06
N PHE A 21 -7.60 -6.92 5.25
CA PHE A 21 -7.30 -8.36 5.18
C PHE A 21 -6.76 -8.81 3.81
N LYS A 22 -6.93 -7.98 2.77
CA LYS A 22 -6.45 -8.24 1.40
C LYS A 22 -4.97 -7.91 1.20
N TYR A 23 -4.30 -7.28 2.16
CA TYR A 23 -2.85 -7.08 2.10
C TYR A 23 -2.07 -8.38 2.32
N PHE A 24 -0.99 -8.54 1.58
CA PHE A 24 -0.01 -9.61 1.75
C PHE A 24 1.38 -9.13 1.35
N ILE A 25 2.41 -9.82 1.86
CA ILE A 25 3.81 -9.44 1.67
C ILE A 25 4.48 -10.49 0.80
N LEU A 26 5.21 -10.04 -0.22
CA LEU A 26 6.09 -10.88 -1.01
C LEU A 26 7.54 -10.48 -0.78
N TYR A 27 8.43 -11.46 -0.63
CA TYR A 27 9.88 -11.24 -0.68
C TYR A 27 10.39 -11.52 -2.08
N ASN A 28 10.89 -10.49 -2.74
CA ASN A 28 11.56 -10.58 -4.02
C ASN A 28 13.01 -11.01 -3.80
N THR A 29 13.29 -12.27 -4.07
CA THR A 29 14.62 -12.88 -3.90
C THR A 29 15.67 -12.31 -4.84
N ASP A 30 15.27 -11.81 -6.02
CA ASP A 30 16.20 -11.26 -7.01
C ASP A 30 16.67 -9.87 -6.59
N LYS A 31 15.73 -9.05 -6.10
CA LYS A 31 16.00 -7.69 -5.60
C LYS A 31 16.44 -7.65 -4.13
N LYS A 32 16.24 -8.75 -3.40
CA LYS A 32 16.37 -8.83 -1.94
C LYS A 32 15.57 -7.75 -1.21
N LYS A 33 14.31 -7.58 -1.62
CA LYS A 33 13.41 -6.56 -1.08
C LYS A 33 12.04 -7.14 -0.78
N TYR A 34 11.39 -6.59 0.24
CA TYR A 34 9.99 -6.86 0.52
C TYR A 34 9.10 -5.96 -0.34
N GLU A 35 8.06 -6.55 -0.89
CA GLU A 35 7.04 -5.90 -1.71
C GLU A 35 5.70 -6.07 -0.99
N ILE A 36 4.93 -4.98 -0.88
CA ILE A 36 3.58 -5.00 -0.33
C ILE A 36 2.60 -5.13 -1.47
N HIS A 37 1.68 -6.06 -1.34
CA HIS A 37 0.66 -6.35 -2.34
C HIS A 37 -0.75 -6.32 -1.74
N HIS A 38 -1.74 -6.05 -2.58
CA HIS A 38 -3.15 -6.01 -2.20
C HIS A 38 -3.98 -6.75 -3.25
N SER A 39 -4.76 -7.75 -2.84
CA SER A 39 -5.51 -8.62 -3.77
C SER A 39 -6.76 -7.98 -4.39
N GLY A 40 -7.16 -6.80 -3.91
CA GLY A 40 -8.32 -6.07 -4.45
C GLY A 40 -8.06 -5.26 -5.72
N GLN A 41 -6.84 -5.29 -6.27
CA GLN A 41 -6.43 -4.54 -7.46
C GLN A 41 -5.88 -5.48 -8.54
N SER A 42 -6.02 -5.09 -9.82
CA SER A 42 -5.65 -5.90 -10.98
C SER A 42 -4.16 -6.22 -11.03
N ASP A 43 -3.33 -5.21 -10.77
CA ASP A 43 -1.94 -5.39 -10.39
C ASP A 43 -1.88 -5.37 -8.87
N THR A 44 -1.45 -6.48 -8.28
CA THR A 44 -1.43 -6.60 -6.82
C THR A 44 -0.36 -5.75 -6.18
N TYR A 45 0.69 -5.37 -6.92
CA TYR A 45 1.80 -4.57 -6.39
C TYR A 45 1.34 -3.20 -5.88
N CYS A 46 1.69 -2.87 -4.64
CA CYS A 46 1.45 -1.55 -4.05
C CYS A 46 2.75 -0.73 -4.00
N LEU A 47 3.77 -1.27 -3.32
CA LEU A 47 5.03 -0.58 -3.08
C LEU A 47 6.14 -1.57 -2.72
N THR A 48 7.38 -1.11 -2.87
CA THR A 48 8.58 -1.79 -2.37
C THR A 48 8.96 -1.16 -1.04
N VAL A 49 9.23 -1.99 -0.03
CA VAL A 49 9.67 -1.55 1.29
C VAL A 49 11.10 -1.00 1.17
N PRO A 50 11.38 0.22 1.64
CA PRO A 50 12.71 0.84 1.50
C PRO A 50 13.73 0.33 2.51
N TYR A 51 13.31 -0.52 3.46
CA TYR A 51 14.13 -1.09 4.51
C TYR A 51 14.54 -2.53 4.17
N ASP A 52 15.64 -2.99 4.75
CA ASP A 52 16.14 -4.35 4.54
C ASP A 52 15.40 -5.40 5.38
N GLU A 53 14.63 -4.97 6.37
CA GLU A 53 13.89 -5.83 7.30
C GLU A 53 12.41 -5.43 7.36
N LEU A 54 11.55 -6.39 7.68
CA LEU A 54 10.15 -6.14 8.01
C LEU A 54 10.03 -5.74 9.47
N ASP A 55 9.74 -4.47 9.74
CA ASP A 55 9.49 -3.97 11.08
C ASP A 55 8.30 -2.98 11.10
N ALA A 56 8.08 -2.32 12.24
CA ALA A 56 6.98 -1.39 12.43
C ALA A 56 6.98 -0.21 11.44
N ARG A 57 8.14 0.17 10.87
CA ARG A 57 8.25 1.24 9.87
C ARG A 57 7.54 0.87 8.58
N THR A 58 7.49 -0.42 8.23
CA THR A 58 6.75 -0.91 7.07
C THR A 58 5.26 -0.61 7.19
N VAL A 59 4.66 -0.91 8.35
CA VAL A 59 3.23 -0.65 8.61
C VAL A 59 2.93 0.86 8.54
N ASN A 60 3.81 1.67 9.13
CA ASN A 60 3.69 3.13 9.09
C ASN A 60 3.77 3.66 7.66
N PHE A 61 4.70 3.15 6.86
CA PHE A 61 4.89 3.55 5.48
C PHE A 61 3.67 3.21 4.61
N VAL A 62 3.12 2.00 4.75
CA VAL A 62 1.90 1.59 4.04
C VAL A 62 0.73 2.53 4.39
N ASN A 63 0.54 2.86 5.67
CA ASN A 63 -0.51 3.79 6.10
C ASN A 63 -0.30 5.20 5.53
N GLN A 64 0.93 5.72 5.54
CA GLN A 64 1.27 7.02 4.98
C GLN A 64 0.94 7.08 3.48
N THR A 65 1.43 6.13 2.69
CA THR A 65 1.17 6.08 1.25
C THR A 65 -0.33 5.92 0.96
N ARG A 66 -1.07 5.15 1.75
CA ARG A 66 -2.53 4.99 1.59
C ARG A 66 -3.28 6.29 1.86
N VAL A 67 -2.90 7.04 2.88
CA VAL A 67 -3.47 8.38 3.19
C VAL A 67 -3.12 9.38 2.10
N GLU A 68 -1.85 9.47 1.69
CA GLU A 68 -1.40 10.37 0.64
C GLU A 68 -2.10 10.12 -0.69
N ASN A 69 -2.26 8.84 -1.07
CA ASN A 69 -2.99 8.45 -2.28
C ASN A 69 -4.46 8.83 -2.21
N ARG A 70 -5.13 8.59 -1.07
CA ARG A 70 -6.53 9.00 -0.88
C ARG A 70 -6.70 10.51 -1.02
N ASP A 71 -5.83 11.29 -0.37
CA ASP A 71 -5.92 12.74 -0.39
C ASP A 71 -5.63 13.29 -1.79
N ARG A 72 -4.71 12.66 -2.54
CA ARG A 72 -4.48 12.97 -3.95
C ARG A 72 -5.72 12.67 -4.82
N LEU A 73 -6.34 11.52 -4.65
CA LEU A 73 -7.56 11.15 -5.41
C LEU A 73 -8.72 12.13 -5.15
N LEU A 74 -8.91 12.57 -3.91
CA LEU A 74 -9.91 13.58 -3.57
C LEU A 74 -9.63 14.92 -4.27
N LYS A 75 -8.36 15.36 -4.29
CA LYS A 75 -7.97 16.59 -5.00
C LYS A 75 -8.20 16.49 -6.50
N GLU A 76 -7.86 15.35 -7.12
CA GLU A 76 -8.10 15.10 -8.54
C GLU A 76 -9.60 15.16 -8.86
N LEU A 77 -10.45 14.53 -8.03
CA LEU A 77 -11.92 14.60 -8.15
C LEU A 77 -12.45 16.03 -8.03
N ASP A 78 -11.98 16.81 -7.05
CA ASP A 78 -12.40 18.20 -6.86
C ASP A 78 -11.97 19.12 -8.01
N GLU A 79 -10.80 18.89 -8.60
CA GLU A 79 -10.34 19.59 -9.80
C GLU A 79 -11.18 19.24 -11.02
N GLU A 80 -11.54 17.96 -11.21
CA GLU A 80 -12.44 17.55 -12.28
C GLU A 80 -13.84 18.14 -12.12
N ASN A 81 -14.40 18.16 -10.91
CA ASN A 81 -15.70 18.78 -10.62
C ASN A 81 -15.69 20.29 -10.89
N ARG A 82 -14.60 20.99 -10.54
CA ARG A 82 -14.40 22.42 -10.90
C ARG A 82 -14.30 22.62 -12.41
N LYS A 83 -13.54 21.79 -13.12
CA LYS A 83 -13.43 21.85 -14.60
C LYS A 83 -14.77 21.62 -15.30
N ARG A 84 -15.61 20.73 -14.76
CA ARG A 84 -16.95 20.42 -15.31
C ARG A 84 -18.02 21.46 -14.93
N GLY A 85 -17.67 22.50 -14.16
CA GLY A 85 -18.60 23.56 -13.75
C GLY A 85 -19.71 23.06 -12.81
N ILE A 86 -19.53 21.91 -12.15
CA ILE A 86 -20.58 21.28 -11.32
C ILE A 86 -20.82 22.07 -10.01
N TYR A 87 -19.93 23.02 -9.69
CA TYR A 87 -20.21 24.06 -8.70
C TYR A 87 -20.92 25.23 -9.39
N GLU A 88 -22.17 25.02 -9.81
CA GLU A 88 -23.07 26.14 -10.12
C GLU A 88 -23.46 26.83 -8.80
N SER A 89 -23.57 28.16 -8.87
CA SER A 89 -23.88 29.11 -7.78
C SER A 89 -25.08 28.75 -6.91
#